data_AF-Q47S41-F1
#
_entry.id   AF-Q47S41-F1
#
_cell.length_a   1.000
_cell.length_b   1.000
_cell.length_c   1.000
_cell.angle_alpha   90.00
_cell.angle_beta   90.00
_cell.angle_gamma   90.00
#
_symmetry.space_group_name_H-M   'P 1'
#
loop_
_entity.id
_entity.type
_entity.pdbx_description
1 polymer ?
#
loop_
_entity_poly.entity_id
_entity_poly.type
_entity_poly.pdbx_seq_one_letter_code
_entity_poly.pdbx_strand_id
1 'polypeptide(L)' 'MSTMCERGAPADHDDDYVVAPEGLSDAQVMGEACVVCHARWPRPRRQLGVLPDGTRLYGCSECAQLAMGAPADFDLLVTH' A
#
# COMPACT_ATOMS: atom_id res chain seq x y z
N MET A 1 -14.33 -35.80 24.96
CA MET A 1 -13.47 -36.18 23.83
C MET A 1 -13.46 -35.01 22.87
N SER A 2 -12.26 -34.57 22.52
CA SER A 2 -11.91 -33.42 21.70
C SER A 2 -12.54 -33.48 20.30
N THR A 3 -12.96 -32.32 19.79
CA THR A 3 -12.75 -31.96 18.38
C THR A 3 -12.44 -30.46 18.34
N MET A 4 -11.15 -30.18 18.36
CA MET A 4 -10.54 -28.98 17.82
C MET A 4 -11.03 -28.84 16.37
N CYS A 5 -11.79 -27.80 16.06
CA CYS A 5 -11.93 -27.34 14.68
C CYS A 5 -10.82 -26.33 14.44
N GLU A 6 -9.94 -26.71 13.54
CA GLU A 6 -8.72 -26.03 13.18
C GLU A 6 -9.05 -24.78 12.34
N ARG A 7 -8.33 -23.70 12.65
CA ARG A 7 -7.80 -22.68 11.74
C ARG A 7 -8.64 -22.24 10.52
N GLY A 8 -9.44 -21.19 10.72
CA GLY A 8 -9.57 -20.17 9.68
C GLY A 8 -8.43 -19.16 9.83
N ALA A 9 -7.45 -19.16 8.93
CA ALA A 9 -6.54 -18.02 8.83
C ALA A 9 -7.39 -16.77 8.50
N PRO A 10 -7.24 -15.63 9.21
CA PRO A 10 -7.83 -14.40 8.70
C PRO A 10 -7.20 -14.14 7.33
N ALA A 11 -8.07 -13.93 6.36
CA ALA A 11 -7.78 -13.81 4.94
C ALA A 11 -6.53 -12.97 4.68
N ASP A 12 -5.76 -13.37 3.66
CA ASP A 12 -4.81 -12.49 2.98
C ASP A 12 -5.50 -11.14 2.76
N HIS A 13 -5.04 -10.11 3.48
CA HIS A 13 -5.49 -8.74 3.23
C HIS A 13 -4.75 -8.28 1.98
N ASP A 14 -5.16 -8.79 0.82
CA ASP A 14 -5.03 -8.10 -0.47
C ASP A 14 -6.02 -6.91 -0.46
N ASP A 15 -5.94 -6.05 0.57
CA ASP A 15 -6.55 -4.71 0.56
C ASP A 15 -5.67 -3.81 -0.32
N ASP A 16 -5.51 -4.22 -1.57
CA ASP A 16 -4.84 -3.44 -2.59
C ASP A 16 -5.72 -2.22 -2.88
N TYR A 17 -5.44 -1.14 -2.16
CA TYR A 17 -6.12 0.15 -2.34
C TYR A 17 -5.81 0.70 -3.73
N VAL A 18 -6.86 1.02 -4.48
CA VAL A 18 -6.74 1.58 -5.84
C VAL A 18 -6.39 3.05 -5.75
N VAL A 19 -5.17 3.42 -6.15
CA VAL A 19 -4.68 4.81 -6.12
C VAL A 19 -4.91 5.46 -7.49
N ALA A 20 -5.41 6.69 -7.51
CA ALA A 20 -5.57 7.44 -8.75
C ALA A 20 -4.18 7.94 -9.24
N PRO A 21 -3.84 7.80 -10.54
CA PRO A 21 -2.54 8.23 -11.06
C PRO A 21 -2.38 9.76 -11.08
N GLU A 22 -3.47 10.51 -10.99
CA GLU A 22 -3.48 11.96 -11.00
C GLU A 22 -2.71 12.53 -9.79
N GLY A 23 -1.62 13.23 -10.05
CA GLY A 23 -0.75 13.80 -9.02
C GLY A 23 0.51 12.99 -8.71
N LEU A 24 0.66 11.80 -9.29
CA LEU A 24 1.90 11.02 -9.21
C LEU A 24 2.92 11.47 -10.26
N SER A 25 4.19 11.48 -9.87
CA SER A 25 5.31 11.63 -10.81
C SER A 25 5.61 10.31 -11.53
N ASP A 26 6.22 10.38 -12.72
CA ASP A 26 6.65 9.20 -13.48
C ASP A 26 7.49 8.23 -12.64
N ALA A 27 8.37 8.76 -11.79
CA ALA A 27 9.20 7.95 -10.90
C ALA A 27 8.36 7.15 -9.88
N GLN A 28 7.20 7.65 -9.45
CA GLN A 28 6.30 6.93 -8.54
C GLN A 28 5.48 5.88 -9.28
N VAL A 29 4.95 6.22 -10.46
CA VAL A 29 4.20 5.30 -11.32
C VAL A 29 5.07 4.11 -11.73
N MET A 30 6.32 4.36 -12.09
CA MET A 30 7.30 3.32 -12.44
C MET A 30 7.84 2.55 -11.23
N GLY A 31 7.39 2.86 -10.01
CA GLY A 31 7.85 2.23 -8.78
C GLY A 31 9.33 2.51 -8.46
N GLU A 32 9.88 3.62 -8.95
CA GLU A 32 11.25 4.09 -8.74
C GLU A 32 11.39 5.07 -7.56
N ALA A 33 10.26 5.53 -7.01
CA ALA A 33 10.19 6.41 -5.85
C ALA A 33 9.02 6.03 -4.95
N CYS A 34 9.11 6.43 -3.68
CA CYS A 34 8.02 6.28 -2.71
C CYS A 34 6.79 7.09 -3.16
N VAL A 35 5.63 6.44 -3.25
CA VAL A 35 4.36 7.11 -3.59
C VAL A 35 3.96 8.19 -2.57
N VAL A 36 4.46 8.10 -1.32
CA VAL A 36 4.15 9.06 -0.25
C VAL A 36 5.16 10.22 -0.20
N CYS A 37 6.46 9.93 -0.11
CA CYS A 37 7.48 10.94 0.16
C CYS A 37 8.43 11.24 -1.01
N HIS A 38 8.20 10.64 -2.18
CA HIS A 38 8.98 10.86 -3.41
C HIS A 38 10.47 10.44 -3.34
N ALA A 39 10.91 9.84 -2.23
CA ALA A 39 12.28 9.36 -2.08
C ALA A 39 12.58 8.26 -3.10
N ARG A 40 13.65 8.46 -3.88
CA ARG A 40 14.16 7.48 -4.84
C ARG A 40 14.95 6.37 -4.15
N TRP A 41 14.96 5.18 -4.75
CA TRP A 41 15.70 4.01 -4.26
C TRP A 41 17.23 4.21 -4.38
N PRO A 42 18.09 3.54 -3.57
CA PRO A 42 17.93 2.21 -2.96
C PRO A 42 17.47 2.27 -1.50
N ARG A 43 16.17 2.01 -1.27
CA ARG A 43 15.61 1.71 0.06
C ARG A 43 14.68 0.49 -0.09
N PRO A 44 14.40 -0.25 1.01
CA PRO A 44 13.46 -1.35 0.95
C PRO A 44 12.10 -0.87 0.44
N ARG A 45 11.55 -1.59 -0.56
CA ARG A 45 10.25 -1.32 -1.17
C ARG A 45 9.18 -2.14 -0.46
N ARG A 46 8.09 -1.53 -0.02
CA ARG A 46 6.90 -2.19 0.53
C ARG A 46 5.71 -1.85 -0.36
N GLN A 47 4.93 -2.84 -0.78
CA GLN A 47 3.72 -2.59 -1.56
C GLN A 47 2.71 -1.85 -0.68
N LEU A 48 2.14 -0.77 -1.21
CA LEU A 48 1.13 0.04 -0.51
C LEU A 48 -0.24 0.02 -1.19
N GLY A 49 -0.30 -0.40 -2.45
CA GLY A 49 -1.54 -0.47 -3.21
C GLY A 49 -1.28 -0.72 -4.69
N VAL A 50 -2.33 -0.56 -5.48
CA VAL A 50 -2.34 -0.85 -6.92
C VAL A 50 -2.99 0.31 -7.69
N LEU A 51 -2.54 0.58 -8.92
CA LEU A 51 -3.20 1.48 -9.84
C LEU A 51 -4.39 0.76 -10.52
N PRO A 52 -5.37 1.48 -11.12
CA PRO A 52 -6.49 0.87 -11.83
C PRO A 52 -6.09 -0.06 -12.98
N ASP A 53 -4.89 0.13 -13.53
CA ASP A 53 -4.31 -0.69 -14.59
C ASP A 53 -3.57 -1.95 -14.08
N GLY A 54 -3.52 -2.15 -12.75
CA GLY A 54 -2.83 -3.27 -12.10
C GLY A 54 -1.37 -2.99 -11.70
N THR A 55 -0.86 -1.79 -11.96
CA THR A 55 0.52 -1.43 -11.59
C THR A 55 0.67 -1.29 -10.08
N ARG A 56 1.64 -1.99 -9.48
CA ARG A 56 1.87 -1.96 -8.02
C ARG A 56 2.63 -0.70 -7.60
N LEU A 57 2.15 -0.06 -6.54
CA LEU A 57 2.79 1.11 -5.94
C LEU A 57 3.60 0.71 -4.70
N TYR A 58 4.75 1.36 -4.55
CA TYR A 58 5.70 1.05 -3.48
C TYR A 58 6.00 2.26 -2.60
N GLY A 59 6.16 2.00 -1.30
CA GLY A 59 6.61 2.96 -0.30
C GLY A 59 7.89 2.52 0.40
N CYS A 60 8.59 3.49 0.99
CA CYS A 60 9.75 3.20 1.86
C CYS A 60 9.26 2.61 3.20
N SER A 61 10.16 1.99 3.97
CA SER A 61 9.81 1.31 5.23
C SER A 61 9.06 2.19 6.24
N GLU A 62 9.39 3.48 6.32
CA GLU A 62 8.78 4.42 7.26
C GLU A 62 7.36 4.80 6.80
N CYS A 63 7.20 5.23 5.55
CA CYS A 63 5.87 5.52 5.00
C CYS A 63 4.97 4.29 4.97
N ALA A 64 5.54 3.11 4.75
CA ALA A 64 4.79 1.86 4.79
C ALA A 64 4.30 1.52 6.21
N GLN A 65 5.10 1.79 7.24
CA GLN A 65 4.64 1.66 8.63
C GLN A 65 3.50 2.62 8.96
N LEU A 66 3.57 3.86 8.46
CA LEU A 66 2.50 4.84 8.65
C LEU A 66 1.21 4.41 7.94
N ALA A 67 1.31 3.94 6.70
CA ALA A 67 0.15 3.51 5.91
C ALA A 67 -0.50 2.23 6.45
N MET A 68 0.29 1.21 6.84
CA MET A 68 -0.24 -0.04 7.39
C MET A 68 -0.63 0.06 8.87
N GLY A 69 -0.16 1.11 9.56
CA GLY A 69 -0.46 1.38 10.97
C GLY A 69 -1.62 2.36 11.20
N ALA A 70 -2.07 3.06 10.16
CA ALA A 70 -3.25 3.91 10.22
C ALA A 70 -4.51 3.05 9.98
N PRO A 71 -5.54 3.11 10.85
CA PRO A 71 -6.85 2.59 10.49
C PRO A 71 -7.34 3.29 9.22
N ALA A 72 -8.11 2.56 8.40
CA ALA A 72 -8.54 2.86 7.03
C ALA A 72 -9.36 4.17 6.84
N ASP A 73 -8.79 5.32 7.23
CA ASP A 73 -9.33 6.68 7.13
C ASP A 73 -8.56 7.52 6.09
N PHE A 74 -7.57 6.95 5.41
CA PHE A 74 -6.86 7.64 4.32
C PHE A 74 -7.75 7.98 3.09
N ASP A 75 -9.04 7.63 3.15
CA ASP A 75 -10.09 8.02 2.20
C ASP A 75 -10.43 9.54 2.27
N LEU A 76 -9.97 10.27 3.28
CA LEU A 76 -10.28 11.70 3.46
C LEU A 76 -9.16 12.69 3.07
N LEU A 77 -8.00 12.21 2.63
CA LEU A 77 -6.86 13.11 2.31
C LEU A 77 -6.81 13.59 0.85
N VAL A 78 -7.86 13.32 0.06
CA VAL A 78 -8.02 13.83 -1.32
C VAL A 78 -9.40 14.49 -1.53
N THR A 79 -9.89 15.23 -0.53
CA THR A 79 -10.96 16.23 -0.76
C THR A 79 -10.71 17.44 0.14
N HIS A 80 -9.84 18.36 -0.30
CA HIS A 80 -10.13 19.80 -0.33
C HIS A 80 -9.13 20.56 -1.22
#